data_AF-A0A497A313-F1
#
_entry.id   AF-A0A497A313-F1
#
_cell.length_a   1.000
_cell.length_b   1.000
_cell.length_c   1.000
_cell.angle_alpha   90.00
_cell.angle_beta   90.00
_cell.angle_gamma   90.00
#
_symmetry.space_group_name_H-M   'P 1'
#
loop_
_entity.id
_entity.type
_entity.pdbx_description
1 polymer ?
#
loop_
_entity_poly.entity_id
_entity_poly.type
_entity_poly.pdbx_seq_one_letter_code
_entity_poly.pdbx_strand_id
1 'polypeptide(L)'
;PDLVAISWADWDVTGYTGLEIWNYMSEFKGLMHNKLAAVYYAYFPARGIRGPFRATLRQWDELLSQGKRIAAIGGSDAHGTTYSLGPLRRVVFPYEYLFRCVNTHILTDRPLNGLLEHDKPLVYSALRAGHTWVGYDLPVPTTGFRFHARSGANYALMGDELVRTGAVIFEVQTPHSADIRLLLNGRVVARARGRHLRYTTAEPGVYRVEGYRNYHLGHRGWIFSSPIYVI
;
A
#
# COMPACT_ATOMS: atom_id res chain seq x y z
N PRO A 1 0.18 -30.37 1.65
CA PRO A 1 1.00 -29.14 1.55
C PRO A 1 0.71 -28.24 2.75
N ASP A 2 1.63 -28.24 3.71
CA ASP A 2 1.44 -27.57 4.99
C ASP A 2 1.25 -26.06 4.80
N LEU A 3 0.15 -25.53 5.32
CA LEU A 3 -0.21 -24.10 5.29
C LEU A 3 0.65 -23.27 6.25
N VAL A 4 1.94 -23.61 6.40
CA VAL A 4 2.86 -22.91 7.30
C VAL A 4 3.13 -21.53 6.72
N ALA A 5 2.93 -20.50 7.54
CA ALA A 5 3.23 -19.12 7.15
C ALA A 5 4.73 -18.97 6.88
N ILE A 6 5.09 -18.37 5.75
CA ILE A 6 6.48 -18.03 5.43
C ILE A 6 6.75 -16.66 6.07
N SER A 7 7.14 -16.66 7.34
CA SER A 7 7.44 -15.42 8.06
C SER A 7 8.78 -14.83 7.64
N TRP A 8 8.83 -13.51 7.55
CA TRP A 8 10.09 -12.78 7.44
C TRP A 8 10.93 -13.00 8.71
N ALA A 9 12.11 -13.60 8.57
CA ALA A 9 12.93 -14.04 9.69
C ALA A 9 14.14 -13.13 9.98
N ASP A 10 14.59 -12.34 9.01
CA ASP A 10 15.84 -11.58 9.10
C ASP A 10 15.64 -10.12 8.67
N TRP A 11 15.59 -9.20 9.64
CA TRP A 11 15.41 -7.75 9.41
C TRP A 11 16.71 -7.00 9.16
N ASP A 12 17.86 -7.67 9.26
CA ASP A 12 19.19 -7.10 9.06
C ASP A 12 19.64 -7.18 7.60
N VAL A 13 18.89 -7.88 6.74
CA VAL A 13 19.16 -7.91 5.31
C VAL A 13 19.21 -6.49 4.71
N THR A 14 20.04 -6.31 3.70
CA THR A 14 20.24 -5.04 3.01
C THR A 14 20.11 -5.23 1.49
N GLY A 15 20.04 -4.13 0.74
CA GLY A 15 19.98 -4.17 -0.73
C GLY A 15 18.59 -4.36 -1.35
N TYR A 16 17.52 -4.34 -0.55
CA TYR A 16 16.14 -4.31 -1.05
C TYR A 16 15.61 -2.87 -1.14
N THR A 17 14.64 -2.66 -2.03
CA THR A 17 14.05 -1.33 -2.29
C THR A 17 12.63 -1.18 -1.75
N GLY A 18 11.93 -2.28 -1.48
CA GLY A 18 10.54 -2.24 -1.07
C GLY A 18 10.21 -3.32 -0.03
N LEU A 19 9.13 -3.07 0.70
CA LEU A 19 8.57 -3.98 1.69
C LEU A 19 7.13 -4.30 1.30
N GLU A 20 6.76 -5.58 1.28
CA GLU A 20 5.35 -5.97 1.13
C GLU A 20 4.59 -5.63 2.41
N ILE A 21 4.03 -4.41 2.46
CA ILE A 21 3.29 -3.94 3.63
C ILE A 21 1.91 -4.56 3.71
N TRP A 22 1.37 -5.03 2.58
CA TRP A 22 0.05 -5.65 2.52
C TRP A 22 0.00 -6.82 1.55
N ASN A 23 -0.27 -7.99 2.09
CA ASN A 23 -0.58 -9.18 1.31
C ASN A 23 -2.01 -9.65 1.63
N TYR A 24 -2.86 -9.71 0.61
CA TYR A 24 -4.28 -10.01 0.79
C TYR A 24 -4.51 -11.41 1.38
N MET A 25 -3.79 -12.43 0.91
CA MET A 25 -3.96 -13.79 1.41
C MET A 25 -3.33 -14.00 2.78
N SER A 26 -2.22 -13.32 3.10
CA SER A 26 -1.67 -13.33 4.46
C SER A 26 -2.66 -12.74 5.46
N GLU A 27 -3.33 -11.65 5.11
CA GLU A 27 -4.38 -11.08 5.94
C GLU A 27 -5.56 -12.05 6.08
N PHE A 28 -6.02 -12.66 4.98
CA PHE A 28 -7.07 -13.67 5.01
C PHE A 28 -6.72 -14.86 5.91
N LYS A 29 -5.50 -15.41 5.79
CA LYS A 29 -5.01 -16.50 6.64
C LYS A 29 -5.02 -16.11 8.12
N GLY A 30 -4.69 -14.86 8.44
CA GLY A 30 -4.77 -14.31 9.79
C GLY A 30 -6.17 -14.32 10.41
N LEU A 31 -7.24 -14.41 9.61
CA LEU A 31 -8.63 -14.49 10.08
C LEU A 31 -9.08 -15.92 10.40
N MET A 32 -8.34 -16.94 9.95
CA MET A 32 -8.75 -18.35 10.01
C MET A 32 -8.34 -19.03 11.32
N HIS A 33 -8.82 -18.52 12.46
CA HIS A 33 -8.52 -19.11 13.78
C HIS A 33 -9.19 -20.47 14.01
N ASN A 34 -10.28 -20.76 13.30
CA ASN A 34 -10.99 -22.04 13.35
C ASN A 34 -11.76 -22.29 12.04
N LYS A 35 -12.29 -23.52 11.86
CA LYS A 35 -13.00 -23.93 10.65
C LYS A 35 -14.23 -23.07 10.34
N LEU A 36 -14.99 -22.65 11.37
CA LEU A 36 -16.18 -21.82 11.19
C LEU A 36 -15.82 -20.42 10.69
N ALA A 37 -14.79 -19.80 11.27
CA ALA A 37 -14.25 -18.52 10.83
C ALA A 37 -13.72 -18.61 9.39
N ALA A 38 -12.99 -19.69 9.06
CA ALA A 38 -12.50 -19.94 7.71
C ALA A 38 -13.64 -20.01 6.68
N VAL A 39 -14.71 -20.77 6.99
CA VAL A 39 -15.90 -20.82 6.14
C VAL A 39 -16.53 -19.44 6.03
N TYR A 40 -16.84 -18.77 7.15
CA TYR A 40 -17.49 -17.46 7.14
C TYR A 40 -16.74 -16.42 6.29
N TYR A 41 -15.42 -16.27 6.50
CA TYR A 41 -14.63 -15.29 5.75
C TYR A 41 -14.33 -15.72 4.30
N ALA A 42 -14.38 -17.01 3.98
CA ALA A 42 -14.33 -17.46 2.58
C ALA A 42 -15.58 -16.99 1.79
N TYR A 43 -16.74 -16.89 2.43
CA TYR A 43 -17.97 -16.36 1.82
C TYR A 43 -18.10 -14.84 1.95
N PHE A 44 -17.57 -14.24 3.02
CA PHE A 44 -17.70 -12.81 3.31
C PHE A 44 -16.36 -12.13 3.62
N PRO A 45 -15.37 -12.17 2.70
CA PRO A 45 -14.02 -11.68 2.94
C PRO A 45 -13.96 -10.19 3.33
N ALA A 46 -14.79 -9.36 2.69
CA ALA A 46 -14.84 -7.92 2.92
C ALA A 46 -15.21 -7.52 4.37
N ARG A 47 -15.78 -8.45 5.16
CA ARG A 47 -16.07 -8.24 6.58
C ARG A 47 -14.84 -8.42 7.48
N GLY A 48 -13.87 -9.25 7.05
CA GLY A 48 -12.67 -9.57 7.80
C GLY A 48 -11.45 -8.76 7.38
N ILE A 49 -11.23 -8.58 6.08
CA ILE A 49 -10.15 -7.78 5.52
C ILE A 49 -10.32 -6.33 5.95
N ARG A 50 -9.24 -5.71 6.44
CA ARG A 50 -9.16 -4.39 7.07
C ARG A 50 -8.02 -3.55 6.53
N GLY A 51 -6.87 -4.12 6.19
CA GLY A 51 -5.68 -3.36 5.84
C GLY A 51 -4.37 -4.05 6.23
N PRO A 52 -3.23 -3.41 5.94
CA PRO A 52 -1.92 -3.84 6.43
C PRO A 52 -1.95 -4.12 7.94
N PHE A 53 -1.23 -5.15 8.38
CA PHE A 53 -1.08 -5.39 9.82
C PHE A 53 -0.36 -4.23 10.47
N ARG A 54 -0.85 -3.77 11.62
CA ARG A 54 -0.21 -2.68 12.38
C ARG A 54 1.23 -2.99 12.76
N ALA A 55 1.56 -4.26 13.00
CA ALA A 55 2.92 -4.69 13.28
C ALA A 55 3.84 -4.44 12.06
N THR A 56 3.37 -4.77 10.85
CA THR A 56 4.10 -4.50 9.60
C THR A 56 4.29 -3.01 9.38
N LEU A 57 3.26 -2.18 9.61
CA LEU A 57 3.40 -0.73 9.48
C LEU A 57 4.39 -0.14 10.50
N ARG A 58 4.36 -0.60 11.75
CA ARG A 58 5.35 -0.16 12.76
C ARG A 58 6.77 -0.57 12.40
N GLN A 59 6.95 -1.81 11.91
CA GLN A 59 8.25 -2.27 11.46
C GLN A 59 8.76 -1.44 10.26
N TRP A 60 7.85 -1.07 9.36
CA TRP A 60 8.19 -0.18 8.26
C TRP A 60 8.59 1.22 8.76
N ASP A 61 7.81 1.80 9.68
CA ASP A 61 8.13 3.10 10.30
C ASP A 61 9.51 3.06 11.02
N GLU A 62 9.83 1.98 11.73
CA GLU A 62 11.14 1.74 12.35
C GLU A 62 12.27 1.77 11.32
N LEU A 63 12.13 1.00 10.23
CA LEU A 63 13.15 0.93 9.18
C LEU A 63 13.34 2.30 8.50
N LEU A 64 12.24 3.04 8.25
CA LEU A 64 12.29 4.39 7.69
C LEU A 64 13.00 5.37 8.64
N SER A 65 12.78 5.24 9.95
CA SER A 65 13.43 6.08 10.97
C SER A 65 14.95 5.89 11.05
N GLN A 66 15.44 4.71 10.63
CA GLN A 66 16.86 4.39 10.50
C GLN A 66 17.48 4.97 9.21
N GLY A 67 16.73 5.75 8.43
CA GLY A 67 17.16 6.32 7.16
C GLY A 67 17.10 5.36 5.98
N LYS A 68 16.55 4.14 6.16
CA LYS A 68 16.35 3.21 5.04
C LYS A 68 15.25 3.76 4.12
N ARG A 69 15.48 3.66 2.82
CA ARG A 69 14.51 4.09 1.81
C ARG A 69 13.78 2.88 1.27
N ILE A 70 12.56 2.68 1.76
CA ILE A 70 11.80 1.46 1.53
C ILE A 70 10.43 1.84 1.00
N ALA A 71 10.18 1.46 -0.25
CA ALA A 71 8.91 1.65 -0.94
C ALA A 71 7.81 0.72 -0.40
N ALA A 72 6.57 1.18 -0.52
CA ALA A 72 5.39 0.39 -0.23
C ALA A 72 5.08 -0.56 -1.40
N ILE A 73 5.07 -1.87 -1.10
CA ILE A 73 4.64 -2.93 -2.02
C ILE A 73 3.44 -3.67 -1.42
N GLY A 74 2.53 -4.12 -2.27
CA GLY A 74 1.40 -4.92 -1.89
C GLY A 74 1.06 -5.96 -2.95
N GLY A 75 0.56 -7.10 -2.48
CA GLY A 75 0.34 -8.28 -3.30
C GLY A 75 -1.02 -8.93 -3.05
N SER A 76 -1.60 -9.46 -4.13
CA SER A 76 -2.82 -10.26 -4.07
C SER A 76 -2.57 -11.70 -3.61
N ASP A 77 -1.34 -12.19 -3.80
CA ASP A 77 -0.92 -13.57 -3.50
C ASP A 77 -1.87 -14.61 -4.13
N ALA A 78 -2.14 -14.46 -5.43
CA ALA A 78 -3.24 -15.18 -6.07
C ALA A 78 -2.92 -16.64 -6.37
N HIS A 79 -3.66 -17.56 -5.72
CA HIS A 79 -3.39 -19.01 -5.79
C HIS A 79 -4.54 -19.86 -6.34
N GLY A 80 -5.69 -19.27 -6.71
CA GLY A 80 -6.80 -19.94 -7.41
C GLY A 80 -7.23 -21.30 -6.83
N THR A 81 -6.96 -21.53 -5.55
CA THR A 81 -6.91 -22.89 -5.00
C THR A 81 -8.33 -23.37 -4.71
N THR A 82 -8.61 -24.60 -5.12
CA THR A 82 -9.87 -25.26 -4.78
C THR A 82 -9.74 -25.93 -3.42
N TYR A 83 -10.58 -25.50 -2.48
CA TYR A 83 -10.67 -26.11 -1.16
C TYR A 83 -11.91 -26.99 -1.07
N SER A 84 -11.80 -28.08 -0.32
CA SER A 84 -12.90 -28.98 -0.01
C SER A 84 -13.13 -29.03 1.50
N LEU A 85 -14.39 -28.98 1.91
CA LEU A 85 -14.83 -29.23 3.28
C LEU A 85 -16.06 -30.13 3.23
N GLY A 86 -15.84 -31.45 3.36
CA GLY A 86 -16.90 -32.44 3.13
C GLY A 86 -17.42 -32.41 1.68
N PRO A 87 -18.74 -32.39 1.44
CA PRO A 87 -19.30 -32.37 0.09
C PRO A 87 -19.16 -31.02 -0.63
N LEU A 88 -18.74 -29.97 0.09
CA LEU A 88 -18.58 -28.63 -0.48
C LEU A 88 -17.18 -28.50 -1.09
N ARG A 89 -17.12 -28.26 -2.40
CA ARG A 89 -15.89 -27.97 -3.14
C ARG A 89 -16.01 -26.61 -3.81
N ARG A 90 -15.06 -25.70 -3.57
CA ARG A 90 -15.09 -24.34 -4.13
C ARG A 90 -13.69 -23.79 -4.36
N VAL A 91 -13.54 -23.02 -5.42
CA VAL A 91 -12.39 -22.11 -5.60
C VAL A 91 -12.52 -20.96 -4.61
N VAL A 92 -11.69 -20.95 -3.58
CA VAL A 92 -11.64 -19.83 -2.62
C VAL A 92 -10.81 -18.74 -3.26
N PHE A 93 -11.45 -17.58 -3.49
CA PHE A 93 -10.91 -16.42 -4.16
C PHE A 93 -10.27 -16.73 -5.53
N PRO A 94 -11.11 -16.80 -6.59
CA PRO A 94 -10.62 -16.90 -7.97
C PRO A 94 -9.65 -15.75 -8.31
N TYR A 95 -8.80 -15.96 -9.32
CA TYR A 95 -7.84 -14.97 -9.80
C TYR A 95 -8.48 -13.60 -10.08
N GLU A 96 -9.63 -13.58 -10.75
CA GLU A 96 -10.37 -12.35 -11.05
C GLU A 96 -10.71 -11.55 -9.77
N TYR A 97 -11.06 -12.24 -8.69
CA TYR A 97 -11.35 -11.61 -7.42
C TYR A 97 -10.08 -11.06 -6.78
N LEU A 98 -9.00 -11.85 -6.72
CA LEU A 98 -7.75 -11.45 -6.06
C LEU A 98 -7.01 -10.32 -6.78
N PHE A 99 -7.00 -10.31 -8.12
CA PHE A 99 -6.41 -9.21 -8.90
C PHE A 99 -7.17 -7.89 -8.78
N ARG A 100 -8.42 -7.94 -8.33
CA ARG A 100 -9.18 -6.74 -7.97
C ARG A 100 -8.92 -6.29 -6.53
N CYS A 101 -8.20 -7.05 -5.71
CA CYS A 101 -7.98 -6.74 -4.31
C CYS A 101 -6.78 -5.81 -4.10
N VAL A 102 -5.66 -6.32 -3.57
CA VAL A 102 -4.49 -5.51 -3.21
C VAL A 102 -3.51 -5.52 -4.36
N ASN A 103 -3.21 -4.33 -4.89
CA ASN A 103 -2.28 -4.14 -5.99
C ASN A 103 -1.23 -3.08 -5.65
N THR A 104 -0.02 -3.27 -6.16
CA THR A 104 0.98 -2.19 -6.24
C THR A 104 0.75 -1.42 -7.53
N HIS A 105 0.52 -0.12 -7.39
CA HIS A 105 0.50 0.81 -8.50
C HIS A 105 1.82 1.54 -8.59
N ILE A 106 2.23 1.91 -9.81
CA ILE A 106 3.47 2.63 -10.09
C ILE A 106 3.17 3.95 -10.80
N LEU A 107 4.01 4.96 -10.59
CA LEU A 107 4.08 6.15 -11.45
C LEU A 107 5.30 6.02 -12.36
N THR A 108 5.08 6.19 -13.66
CA THR A 108 6.14 6.19 -14.66
C THR A 108 6.28 7.59 -15.25
N ASP A 109 7.52 7.98 -15.59
CA ASP A 109 7.81 9.29 -16.19
C ASP A 109 7.09 9.51 -17.53
N ARG A 110 6.79 8.42 -18.23
CA ARG A 110 6.12 8.39 -19.52
C ARG A 110 5.04 7.31 -19.54
N PRO A 111 3.99 7.47 -20.37
CA PRO A 111 3.00 6.43 -20.56
C PRO A 111 3.62 5.14 -21.08
N LEU A 112 3.07 4.02 -20.63
CA LEU A 112 3.36 2.71 -21.21
C LEU A 112 2.72 2.61 -22.60
N ASN A 113 3.38 1.89 -23.51
CA ASN A 113 2.92 1.73 -24.89
C ASN A 113 2.76 0.26 -25.34
N GLY A 114 3.03 -0.69 -24.44
CA GLY A 114 2.93 -2.13 -24.71
C GLY A 114 4.18 -2.74 -25.34
N LEU A 115 5.21 -1.95 -25.65
CA LEU A 115 6.48 -2.44 -26.20
C LEU A 115 7.44 -2.74 -25.06
N LEU A 116 7.90 -4.00 -24.97
CA LEU A 116 8.76 -4.47 -23.89
C LEU A 116 10.01 -3.58 -23.69
N GLU A 117 10.70 -3.24 -24.77
CA GLU A 117 11.94 -2.44 -24.72
C GLU A 117 11.71 -1.02 -24.16
N HIS A 118 10.49 -0.49 -24.30
CA HIS A 118 10.11 0.83 -23.75
C HIS A 118 9.53 0.71 -22.34
N ASP A 119 8.61 -0.22 -22.11
CA ASP A 119 7.87 -0.33 -20.85
C ASP A 119 8.71 -0.94 -19.71
N LYS A 120 9.54 -1.95 -20.01
CA LYS A 120 10.38 -2.63 -19.02
C LYS A 120 11.27 -1.67 -18.22
N PRO A 121 12.07 -0.78 -18.85
CA PRO A 121 12.90 0.17 -18.09
C PRO A 121 12.06 1.20 -17.31
N LEU A 122 10.87 1.56 -17.78
CA LEU A 122 9.97 2.47 -17.05
C LEU A 122 9.45 1.82 -15.77
N VAL A 123 8.96 0.57 -15.86
CA VAL A 123 8.47 -0.19 -14.71
C VAL A 123 9.57 -0.39 -13.66
N TYR A 124 10.75 -0.83 -14.09
CA TYR A 124 11.86 -1.05 -13.15
C TYR A 124 12.37 0.24 -12.52
N SER A 125 12.41 1.35 -13.27
CA SER A 125 12.82 2.64 -12.72
C SER A 125 11.83 3.14 -11.68
N ALA A 126 10.52 3.04 -11.95
CA ALA A 126 9.47 3.41 -10.99
C ALA A 126 9.55 2.59 -9.70
N LEU A 127 9.72 1.27 -9.81
CA LEU A 127 9.90 0.39 -8.65
C LEU A 127 11.17 0.71 -7.88
N ARG A 128 12.29 0.97 -8.59
CA ARG A 128 13.57 1.32 -7.97
C ARG A 128 13.52 2.66 -7.24
N ALA A 129 12.82 3.64 -7.80
CA ALA A 129 12.64 4.96 -7.19
C ALA A 129 11.61 4.94 -6.06
N GLY A 130 10.85 3.85 -5.90
CA GLY A 130 9.77 3.78 -4.93
C GLY A 130 8.58 4.66 -5.31
N HIS A 131 8.39 4.94 -6.60
CA HIS A 131 7.26 5.68 -7.15
C HIS A 131 6.00 4.81 -7.14
N THR A 132 5.60 4.35 -5.95
CA THR A 132 4.58 3.33 -5.76
C THR A 132 3.55 3.72 -4.71
N TRP A 133 2.36 3.14 -4.84
CA TRP A 133 1.41 3.04 -3.73
C TRP A 133 0.73 1.68 -3.76
N VAL A 134 0.34 1.22 -2.57
CA VAL A 134 -0.51 0.04 -2.42
C VAL A 134 -1.96 0.47 -2.41
N GLY A 135 -2.75 -0.11 -3.30
CA GLY A 135 -4.18 0.13 -3.42
C GLY A 135 -5.01 -1.10 -3.10
N TYR A 136 -6.07 -0.95 -2.31
CA TYR A 136 -7.14 -1.95 -2.23
C TYR A 136 -8.25 -1.55 -3.20
N ASP A 137 -8.18 -2.09 -4.41
CA ASP A 137 -9.02 -1.64 -5.54
C ASP A 137 -10.42 -2.25 -5.55
N LEU A 138 -10.66 -3.30 -4.76
CA LEU A 138 -11.91 -4.05 -4.78
C LEU A 138 -13.10 -3.20 -4.34
N PRO A 139 -13.02 -2.42 -3.23
CA PRO A 139 -14.09 -1.51 -2.86
C PRO A 139 -14.34 -0.44 -3.93
N VAL A 140 -13.25 0.08 -4.50
CA VAL A 140 -13.24 1.18 -5.46
C VAL A 140 -11.80 1.41 -5.97
N PRO A 141 -11.59 1.69 -7.27
CA PRO A 141 -10.26 1.87 -7.83
C PRO A 141 -9.45 2.99 -7.17
N THR A 142 -8.14 2.76 -7.01
CA THR A 142 -7.18 3.75 -6.49
C THR A 142 -6.41 4.49 -7.58
N THR A 143 -6.56 4.09 -8.85
CA THR A 143 -6.00 4.77 -10.01
C THR A 143 -6.39 6.26 -10.02
N GLY A 144 -5.41 7.12 -10.25
CA GLY A 144 -5.58 8.58 -10.17
C GLY A 144 -5.22 9.19 -8.81
N PHE A 145 -4.75 8.38 -7.84
CA PHE A 145 -4.11 8.88 -6.64
C PHE A 145 -2.85 9.71 -6.99
N ARG A 146 -2.68 10.84 -6.30
CA ARG A 146 -1.49 11.70 -6.42
C ARG A 146 -1.03 12.12 -5.04
N PHE A 147 0.28 12.06 -4.82
CA PHE A 147 0.94 12.59 -3.63
C PHE A 147 2.26 13.21 -4.04
N HIS A 148 2.40 14.49 -3.77
CA HIS A 148 3.61 15.24 -4.10
C HIS A 148 3.86 16.36 -3.08
N ALA A 149 5.06 16.89 -3.10
CA ALA A 149 5.50 17.95 -2.21
C ALA A 149 6.32 19.00 -2.94
N ARG A 150 6.27 20.25 -2.46
CA ARG A 150 7.04 21.38 -3.00
C ARG A 150 7.69 22.17 -1.90
N SER A 151 8.92 22.62 -2.13
CA SER A 151 9.60 23.62 -1.31
C SER A 151 10.34 24.60 -2.22
N GLY A 152 9.87 25.84 -2.30
CA GLY A 152 10.40 26.80 -3.28
C GLY A 152 10.30 26.28 -4.70
N ALA A 153 11.44 26.15 -5.38
CA ALA A 153 11.54 25.57 -6.73
C ALA A 153 11.60 24.03 -6.74
N ASN A 154 11.86 23.38 -5.59
CA ASN A 154 12.00 21.94 -5.51
C ASN A 154 10.64 21.25 -5.50
N TYR A 155 10.55 20.11 -6.18
CA TYR A 155 9.37 19.28 -6.31
C TYR A 155 9.76 17.80 -6.12
N ALA A 156 8.93 17.04 -5.42
CA ALA A 156 9.14 15.62 -5.17
C ALA A 156 7.83 14.85 -5.27
N LEU A 157 7.89 13.64 -5.83
CA LEU A 157 6.83 12.63 -5.78
C LEU A 157 7.11 11.63 -4.65
N MET A 158 6.13 10.80 -4.33
CA MET A 158 6.37 9.62 -3.48
C MET A 158 7.54 8.79 -4.01
N GLY A 159 8.45 8.40 -3.12
CA GLY A 159 9.72 7.75 -3.43
C GLY A 159 10.92 8.71 -3.44
N ASP A 160 10.70 9.99 -3.74
CA ASP A 160 11.78 10.97 -3.91
C ASP A 160 12.25 11.60 -2.60
N GLU A 161 13.46 12.17 -2.66
CA GLU A 161 13.94 13.15 -1.71
C GLU A 161 13.48 14.56 -2.08
N LEU A 162 13.12 15.36 -1.07
CA LEU A 162 12.85 16.77 -1.22
C LEU A 162 13.82 17.57 -0.36
N VAL A 163 14.76 18.26 -1.00
CA VAL A 163 15.62 19.24 -0.34
C VAL A 163 14.77 20.46 0.04
N ARG A 164 14.70 20.75 1.33
CA ARG A 164 13.92 21.87 1.84
C ARG A 164 14.70 23.19 1.69
N THR A 165 14.06 24.15 1.05
CA THR A 165 14.51 25.54 0.86
C THR A 165 13.61 26.56 1.55
N GLY A 166 12.59 26.09 2.28
CA GLY A 166 11.60 26.92 2.96
C GLY A 166 10.53 26.07 3.65
N ALA A 167 9.28 26.52 3.59
CA ALA A 167 8.14 25.69 3.97
C ALA A 167 7.87 24.65 2.86
N VAL A 168 7.60 23.43 3.28
CA VAL A 168 7.16 22.33 2.42
C VAL A 168 5.64 22.32 2.35
N ILE A 169 5.09 22.28 1.14
CA ILE A 169 3.67 22.13 0.87
C ILE A 169 3.44 20.73 0.31
N PHE A 170 2.67 19.93 1.04
CA PHE A 170 2.19 18.62 0.60
C PHE A 170 0.80 18.74 0.01
N GLU A 171 0.59 18.05 -1.12
CA GLU A 171 -0.70 17.94 -1.77
C GLU A 171 -1.01 16.47 -2.04
N VAL A 172 -2.16 16.05 -1.53
CA VAL A 172 -2.70 14.70 -1.71
C VAL A 172 -4.03 14.80 -2.44
N GLN A 173 -4.18 14.00 -3.49
CA GLN A 173 -5.44 13.85 -4.22
C GLN A 173 -5.79 12.37 -4.31
N THR A 174 -7.01 12.02 -3.91
CA THR A 174 -7.55 10.67 -4.07
C THR A 174 -8.63 10.66 -5.15
N PRO A 175 -8.78 9.56 -5.92
CA PRO A 175 -9.76 9.50 -7.00
C PRO A 175 -11.21 9.62 -6.50
N HIS A 176 -11.44 9.25 -5.24
CA HIS A 176 -12.72 9.23 -4.58
C HIS A 176 -12.59 9.63 -3.09
N SER A 177 -13.71 9.96 -2.44
CA SER A 177 -13.71 10.45 -1.05
C SER A 177 -13.18 9.42 -0.05
N ALA A 178 -12.22 9.82 0.78
CA ALA A 178 -11.60 8.99 1.81
C ALA A 178 -11.32 9.79 3.09
N ASP A 179 -11.01 9.07 4.17
CA ASP A 179 -10.30 9.59 5.32
C ASP A 179 -8.79 9.58 5.00
N ILE A 180 -8.29 10.72 4.55
CA ILE A 180 -6.90 10.92 4.13
C ILE A 180 -6.08 11.32 5.35
N ARG A 181 -4.96 10.65 5.57
CA ARG A 181 -4.01 10.93 6.65
C ARG A 181 -2.63 11.12 6.05
N LEU A 182 -1.99 12.23 6.40
CA LEU A 182 -0.57 12.47 6.16
C LEU A 182 0.18 12.14 7.45
N LEU A 183 1.16 11.27 7.35
CA LEU A 183 2.00 10.83 8.46
C LEU A 183 3.40 11.39 8.27
N LEU A 184 4.00 11.87 9.36
CA LEU A 184 5.41 12.21 9.50
C LEU A 184 6.03 11.23 10.50
N ASN A 185 7.01 10.44 10.07
CA ASN A 185 7.72 9.47 10.92
C ASN A 185 6.73 8.57 11.71
N GLY A 186 5.71 8.04 11.02
CA GLY A 186 4.67 7.18 11.61
C GLY A 186 3.59 7.91 12.42
N ARG A 187 3.70 9.22 12.66
CA ARG A 187 2.71 10.03 13.39
C ARG A 187 1.82 10.83 12.42
N VAL A 188 0.50 10.77 12.60
CA VAL A 188 -0.44 11.59 11.80
C VAL A 188 -0.24 13.08 12.12
N VAL A 189 0.12 13.88 11.12
CA VAL A 189 0.30 15.33 11.22
C VAL A 189 -0.81 16.13 10.55
N ALA A 190 -1.50 15.54 9.58
CA ALA A 190 -2.68 16.13 8.98
C ALA A 190 -3.71 15.05 8.63
N ARG A 191 -4.98 15.42 8.68
CA ARG A 191 -6.10 14.54 8.35
C ARG A 191 -7.22 15.34 7.69
N ALA A 192 -7.79 14.81 6.62
CA ALA A 192 -8.92 15.40 5.94
C ALA A 192 -9.88 14.31 5.45
N ARG A 193 -11.18 14.59 5.50
CA ARG A 193 -12.20 13.77 4.83
C ARG A 193 -12.54 14.41 3.50
N GLY A 194 -12.51 13.63 2.43
CA GLY A 194 -12.81 14.12 1.08
C GLY A 194 -11.82 13.57 0.07
N ARG A 195 -11.57 14.35 -0.99
CA ARG A 195 -10.69 13.95 -2.11
C ARG A 195 -9.34 14.64 -2.12
N HIS A 196 -9.14 15.62 -1.23
CA HIS A 196 -7.95 16.45 -1.21
C HIS A 196 -7.49 16.68 0.24
N LEU A 197 -6.18 16.72 0.42
CA LEU A 197 -5.53 17.19 1.64
C LEU A 197 -4.36 18.06 1.22
N ARG A 198 -4.29 19.28 1.78
CA ARG A 198 -3.14 20.16 1.65
C ARG A 198 -2.58 20.45 3.03
N TYR A 199 -1.27 20.36 3.20
CA TYR A 199 -0.59 20.59 4.47
C TYR A 199 0.71 21.34 4.24
N THR A 200 1.01 22.30 5.11
CA THR A 200 2.25 23.10 5.03
C THR A 200 3.02 22.98 6.33
N THR A 201 4.31 22.72 6.24
CA THR A 201 5.18 22.46 7.39
C THR A 201 6.62 22.85 7.09
N ALA A 202 7.42 23.07 8.13
CA ALA A 202 8.87 23.20 8.02
C ALA A 202 9.63 21.98 8.56
N GLU A 203 8.92 20.98 9.11
CA GLU A 203 9.51 19.80 9.73
C GLU A 203 10.12 18.86 8.67
N PRO A 204 11.41 18.49 8.79
CA PRO A 204 12.00 17.44 7.96
C PRO A 204 11.55 16.05 8.43
N GLY A 205 11.77 15.05 7.59
CA GLY A 205 11.50 13.65 7.90
C GLY A 205 10.74 12.92 6.81
N VAL A 206 10.21 11.76 7.17
CA VAL A 206 9.62 10.81 6.23
C VAL A 206 8.12 10.97 6.21
N TYR A 207 7.58 11.45 5.09
CA TYR A 207 6.16 11.72 4.90
C TYR A 207 5.48 10.66 4.07
N ARG A 208 4.43 10.02 4.58
CA ARG A 208 3.64 9.04 3.82
C ARG A 208 2.15 9.27 3.99
N VAL A 209 1.36 8.80 3.03
CA VAL A 209 -0.10 8.94 3.03
C VAL A 209 -0.74 7.60 3.33
N GLU A 210 -1.73 7.63 4.20
CA GLU A 210 -2.70 6.55 4.37
C GLU A 210 -4.11 7.06 4.03
N GLY A 211 -4.81 6.36 3.16
CA GLY A 211 -6.20 6.59 2.82
C GLY A 211 -7.08 5.46 3.37
N TYR A 212 -8.18 5.81 4.01
CA TYR A 212 -9.14 4.85 4.53
C TYR A 212 -10.58 5.14 4.12
N ARG A 213 -11.42 4.11 4.05
CA ARG A 213 -12.80 4.22 3.61
C ARG A 213 -13.73 3.25 4.33
N ASN A 214 -15.02 3.56 4.35
CA ASN A 214 -16.04 2.63 4.81
C ASN A 214 -16.40 1.66 3.67
N TYR A 215 -16.34 0.36 3.95
CA TYR A 215 -16.73 -0.71 3.02
C TYR A 215 -17.26 -1.91 3.81
N HIS A 216 -18.43 -2.44 3.41
CA HIS A 216 -19.17 -3.49 4.12
C HIS A 216 -19.19 -3.33 5.65
N LEU A 217 -19.69 -2.17 6.10
CA LEU A 217 -19.90 -1.82 7.52
C LEU A 217 -18.61 -1.66 8.36
N GLY A 218 -17.44 -1.61 7.73
CA GLY A 218 -16.19 -1.40 8.44
C GLY A 218 -15.29 -0.36 7.79
N HIS A 219 -14.41 0.21 8.60
CA HIS A 219 -13.33 1.07 8.14
C HIS A 219 -12.20 0.20 7.59
N ARG A 220 -11.77 0.48 6.36
CA ARG A 220 -10.78 -0.29 5.60
C ARG A 220 -9.65 0.60 5.14
N GLY A 221 -8.43 0.11 5.21
CA GLY A 221 -7.30 0.64 4.46
C GLY A 221 -7.61 0.61 2.97
N TRP A 222 -7.19 1.65 2.27
CA TRP A 222 -7.51 1.83 0.86
C TRP A 222 -6.29 2.22 0.05
N ILE A 223 -5.52 3.22 0.49
CA ILE A 223 -4.31 3.69 -0.19
C ILE A 223 -3.19 3.79 0.83
N PHE A 224 -2.01 3.28 0.51
CA PHE A 224 -0.79 3.44 1.29
C PHE A 224 0.34 3.84 0.35
N SER A 225 0.77 5.11 0.39
CA SER A 225 1.81 5.60 -0.51
C SER A 225 3.21 5.21 -0.03
N SER A 226 4.15 5.09 -0.95
CA SER A 226 5.56 5.24 -0.60
C SER A 226 5.84 6.63 0.00
N PRO A 227 6.95 6.79 0.75
CA PRO A 227 7.22 8.04 1.44
C PRO A 227 7.89 9.08 0.55
N ILE A 228 7.71 10.36 0.88
CA ILE A 228 8.58 11.47 0.44
C ILE A 228 9.57 11.75 1.58
N TYR A 229 10.87 11.79 1.26
CA TYR A 229 11.93 12.01 2.23
C TYR A 229 12.34 13.48 2.24
N VAL A 230 11.84 14.26 3.20
CA VAL A 230 12.20 15.68 3.32
C VAL A 230 13.51 15.81 4.11
N ILE A 231 14.51 16.40 3.47
CA ILE A 231 15.85 16.65 4.02
C ILE A 231 16.14 18.14 4.15
#